data_AF-A0A9D8FS66-F1
#
_entry.id   AF-A0A9D8FS66-F1
#
_cell.length_a   1.000
_cell.length_b   1.000
_cell.length_c   1.000
_cell.angle_alpha   90.00
_cell.angle_beta   90.00
_cell.angle_gamma   90.00
#
_symmetry.space_group_name_H-M   'P 1'
#
loop_
_entity.id
_entity.type
_entity.pdbx_description
1 polymer ?
#
loop_
_entity_poly.entity_id
_entity_poly.type
_entity_poly.pdbx_seq_one_letter_code
_entity_poly.pdbx_strand_id
1 'polypeptide(L)'
;MPGLHAWGRTGSHNMMILAQEYGITHKLLFGTDYPFTRSEESINGMRQVNHIIGDSSLPRVSDEVAEAILARDALSLLGIEP
;
A
#
# COMPACT_ATOMS: atom_id res chain seq x y z
N MET A 1 9.77 -13.76 -15.48
CA MET A 1 8.79 -14.87 -15.29
C MET A 1 7.39 -14.29 -15.43
N PRO A 2 6.63 -14.57 -16.50
CA PRO A 2 5.30 -14.03 -16.70
C PRO A 2 4.31 -14.85 -15.86
N GLY A 3 3.79 -14.27 -14.77
CA GLY A 3 2.84 -14.98 -13.88
C GLY A 3 2.53 -14.31 -12.54
N LEU A 4 3.32 -13.34 -12.09
CA LEU A 4 3.11 -12.65 -10.81
C LEU A 4 2.25 -11.38 -10.94
N HIS A 5 1.19 -11.39 -11.75
CA HIS A 5 0.33 -10.21 -11.91
C HIS A 5 -0.98 -10.29 -11.11
N ALA A 6 -1.34 -11.45 -10.55
CA ALA A 6 -2.65 -11.64 -9.93
C ALA A 6 -2.66 -11.59 -8.39
N TRP A 7 -1.55 -11.91 -7.71
CA TRP A 7 -1.57 -12.18 -6.26
C TRP A 7 -1.53 -10.94 -5.35
N GLY A 8 -1.24 -9.75 -5.87
CA GLY A 8 -1.09 -8.53 -5.06
C GLY A 8 -2.16 -7.45 -5.23
N ARG A 9 -3.09 -7.57 -6.19
CA ARG A 9 -3.97 -6.44 -6.54
C ARG A 9 -5.22 -6.31 -5.65
N THR A 10 -5.85 -7.42 -5.26
CA THR A 10 -7.10 -7.42 -4.46
C THR A 10 -6.88 -7.35 -2.96
N GLY A 11 -5.85 -8.03 -2.44
CA GLY A 11 -5.61 -8.11 -1.00
C GLY A 11 -5.32 -6.75 -0.36
N SER A 12 -4.52 -5.92 -1.03
CA SER A 12 -4.07 -4.63 -0.51
C SER A 12 -5.22 -3.64 -0.30
N HIS A 13 -6.19 -3.57 -1.21
CA HIS A 13 -7.32 -2.64 -1.07
C HIS A 13 -8.17 -2.95 0.17
N ASN A 14 -8.64 -4.20 0.31
CA ASN A 14 -9.49 -4.59 1.44
C ASN A 14 -8.77 -4.40 2.79
N MET A 15 -7.49 -4.79 2.87
CA MET A 15 -6.70 -4.62 4.09
C MET A 15 -6.53 -3.14 4.47
N MET A 16 -6.34 -2.27 3.48
CA MET A 16 -6.21 -0.83 3.72
C MET A 16 -7.53 -0.16 4.10
N ILE A 17 -8.65 -0.56 3.50
CA ILE A 17 -9.99 -0.13 3.93
C ILE A 17 -10.21 -0.49 5.39
N LEU A 18 -9.97 -1.75 5.78
CA LEU A 18 -10.08 -2.18 7.18
C LEU A 18 -9.18 -1.33 8.08
N ALA A 19 -7.90 -1.17 7.74
CA ALA A 19 -6.98 -0.38 8.56
C ALA A 19 -7.43 1.08 8.71
N GLN A 20 -8.01 1.67 7.65
CA GLN A 20 -8.57 3.02 7.65
C GLN A 20 -9.81 3.12 8.54
N GLU A 21 -10.78 2.23 8.36
CA GLU A 21 -12.04 2.21 9.13
C GLU A 21 -11.80 1.98 10.63
N TYR A 22 -10.81 1.15 10.98
CA TYR A 22 -10.41 0.90 12.37
C TYR A 22 -9.43 1.95 12.92
N GLY A 23 -9.00 2.95 12.12
CA GLY A 23 -8.07 3.99 12.57
C GLY A 23 -6.66 3.52 12.89
N ILE A 24 -6.22 2.39 12.33
CA ILE A 24 -4.93 1.73 12.64
C ILE A 24 -3.91 1.82 11.49
N THR A 25 -4.11 2.72 10.53
CA THR A 25 -3.21 2.90 9.37
C THR A 25 -1.76 3.20 9.74
N HIS A 26 -1.54 3.79 10.93
CA HIS A 26 -0.21 4.04 11.52
C HIS A 26 0.61 2.77 11.80
N LYS A 27 -0.02 1.59 11.82
CA LYS A 27 0.65 0.29 12.03
C LYS A 27 1.16 -0.35 10.74
N LEU A 28 0.77 0.18 9.58
CA LEU A 28 1.23 -0.34 8.29
C LEU A 28 2.65 0.12 7.97
N LEU A 29 3.40 -0.63 7.17
CA LEU A 29 4.70 -0.18 6.65
C LEU A 29 4.70 -0.39 5.14
N PHE A 30 5.28 0.57 4.42
CA PHE A 30 5.50 0.43 2.99
C PHE A 30 6.73 -0.46 2.74
N GLY A 31 6.60 -1.39 1.80
CA GLY A 31 7.68 -2.25 1.34
C GLY A 31 7.55 -2.49 -0.16
N THR A 32 8.69 -2.51 -0.86
CA THR A 32 8.67 -2.59 -2.32
C THR A 32 8.49 -4.02 -2.82
N ASP A 33 9.05 -5.01 -2.13
CA ASP A 33 9.33 -6.38 -2.63
C ASP A 33 10.56 -6.46 -3.56
N TYR A 34 11.57 -5.62 -3.32
CA TYR A 34 12.86 -5.71 -4.01
C TYR A 34 13.56 -7.06 -3.70
N PRO A 35 14.12 -7.77 -4.69
CA PRO A 35 14.42 -7.33 -6.06
C PRO A 35 13.37 -7.69 -7.12
N PHE A 36 12.18 -8.16 -6.73
CA PHE A 36 11.14 -8.58 -7.69
C PHE A 36 10.42 -7.40 -8.34
N THR A 37 10.36 -6.26 -7.66
CA THR A 37 9.71 -5.02 -8.12
C THR A 37 10.65 -3.83 -7.96
N ARG A 38 10.43 -2.77 -8.75
CA ARG A 38 11.13 -1.49 -8.59
C ARG A 38 10.39 -0.60 -7.59
N SER A 39 11.14 0.22 -6.85
CA SER A 39 10.55 1.13 -5.86
C SER A 39 9.48 2.04 -6.44
N GLU A 40 9.70 2.58 -7.64
CA GLU A 40 8.73 3.43 -8.34
C GLU A 40 7.43 2.68 -8.67
N GLU A 41 7.53 1.41 -9.09
CA GLU A 41 6.35 0.59 -9.41
C GLU A 41 5.50 0.33 -8.16
N SER A 42 6.12 0.02 -7.03
CA SER A 42 5.41 -0.20 -5.77
C SER A 42 4.79 1.09 -5.22
N ILE A 43 5.47 2.23 -5.34
CA ILE A 43 4.92 3.54 -4.97
C ILE A 43 3.70 3.88 -5.83
N ASN A 44 3.81 3.71 -7.15
CA ASN A 44 2.71 3.97 -8.08
C ASN A 44 1.55 3.00 -7.87
N GLY A 45 1.82 1.75 -7.53
CA GLY A 45 0.81 0.76 -7.16
C GLY A 45 0.04 1.15 -5.89
N MET A 46 0.74 1.66 -4.87
CA MET A 46 0.12 2.14 -3.63
C MET A 46 -0.82 3.33 -3.90
N ARG A 47 -0.38 4.31 -4.69
CA ARG A 47 -1.21 5.47 -5.10
C ARG A 47 -2.42 5.07 -5.94
N GLN A 48 -2.33 3.95 -6.65
CA GLN A 48 -3.40 3.42 -7.50
C GLN A 48 -4.17 2.28 -6.84
N VAL A 49 -4.12 2.13 -5.51
CA VAL A 49 -4.77 1.01 -4.81
C VAL A 49 -6.28 0.95 -5.06
N ASN A 50 -6.92 2.08 -5.30
CA ASN A 50 -8.34 2.18 -5.63
C ASN A 50 -8.68 1.81 -7.09
N HIS A 51 -7.69 1.63 -7.98
CA HIS A 51 -7.94 1.30 -9.39
C HIS A 51 -8.71 -0.02 -9.53
N ILE A 52 -8.48 -0.97 -8.62
CA ILE A 52 -9.10 -2.30 -8.70
C ILE A 52 -10.63 -2.28 -8.57
N ILE A 53 -11.18 -1.29 -7.86
CA ILE A 53 -12.62 -1.18 -7.66
C ILE A 53 -13.31 -0.34 -8.75
N GLY A 54 -12.55 0.21 -9.71
CA GLY A 54 -13.08 1.02 -10.81
C GLY A 54 -14.03 2.11 -10.33
N ASP A 55 -15.23 2.16 -10.92
CA ASP A 55 -16.32 3.09 -10.56
C ASP A 55 -17.38 2.48 -9.64
N SER A 56 -17.09 1.33 -9.02
CA SER A 56 -18.03 0.70 -8.09
C SER A 56 -18.26 1.58 -6.84
N SER A 57 -19.33 1.26 -6.10
CA SER A 57 -19.66 1.89 -4.82
C SER A 57 -18.87 1.35 -3.63
N LEU A 58 -17.78 0.60 -3.87
CA LEU A 58 -16.95 0.09 -2.78
C LEU A 58 -16.21 1.25 -2.08
N PRO A 59 -15.92 1.12 -0.77
CA PRO A 59 -15.14 2.12 -0.05
C PRO A 59 -13.79 2.40 -0.72
N ARG A 60 -13.31 3.63 -0.61
CA ARG A 60 -12.02 4.07 -1.15
C ARG A 60 -11.02 4.31 -0.03
N VAL A 61 -9.79 3.88 -0.24
CA VAL A 61 -8.66 4.32 0.58
C VAL A 61 -8.47 5.81 0.29
N SER A 62 -8.33 6.63 1.33
CA SER A 62 -8.05 8.06 1.15
C SER A 62 -6.63 8.28 0.65
N ASP A 63 -6.42 9.31 -0.17
CA ASP A 63 -5.09 9.64 -0.68
C ASP A 63 -4.16 10.04 0.48
N GLU A 64 -4.68 10.68 1.53
CA GLU A 64 -3.90 11.01 2.73
C GLU A 64 -3.38 9.75 3.45
N VAL A 65 -4.19 8.67 3.52
CA VAL A 65 -3.75 7.40 4.10
C VAL A 65 -2.64 6.78 3.27
N ALA A 66 -2.78 6.78 1.94
CA ALA A 66 -1.76 6.24 1.05
C ALA A 66 -0.43 7.00 1.19
N GLU A 67 -0.46 8.33 1.13
CA GLU A 67 0.75 9.16 1.28
C GLU A 67 1.34 9.08 2.69
N ALA A 68 0.53 9.01 3.74
CA ALA A 68 1.03 8.85 5.12
C ALA A 68 1.73 7.50 5.34
N ILE A 69 1.41 6.46 4.57
CA ILE A 69 2.13 5.17 4.58
C ILE A 69 3.44 5.29 3.81
N LEU A 70 3.41 5.94 2.64
CA LEU A 70 4.59 6.13 1.79
C LEU A 70 5.66 7.02 2.44
N ALA A 71 5.25 8.10 3.10
CA ALA A 71 6.15 9.09 3.70
C ALA A 71 6.65 8.71 5.11
N ARG A 72 6.30 7.52 5.59
CA ARG A 72 6.58 7.11 6.96
C ARG A 72 8.06 6.84 7.17
N ASP A 73 8.59 7.28 8.30
CA ASP A 73 9.93 6.91 8.75
C ASP A 73 9.95 5.44 9.20
N ALA A 74 10.04 4.55 8.22
CA ALA A 74 10.07 3.11 8.45
C ALA A 74 11.35 2.67 9.18
N LEU A 75 12.48 3.37 8.97
CA LEU A 75 13.75 3.02 9.62
C LEU A 75 13.66 3.26 11.12
N SER A 76 13.20 4.44 11.54
CA SER A 76 12.99 4.75 12.96
C SER A 76 12.01 3.79 13.62
N LEU A 77 10.89 3.46 12.94
CA LEU A 77 9.90 2.50 13.46
C LEU A 77 10.44 1.07 13.62
N LEU A 78 11.43 0.70 12.82
CA LEU A 78 12.11 -0.59 12.90
C LEU A 78 13.33 -0.57 13.83
N GLY A 79 13.67 0.58 14.43
CA GLY A 79 14.86 0.74 15.27
C GLY A 79 16.16 0.67 14.49
N ILE A 80 16.16 1.09 13.22
CA ILE A 80 17.32 1.09 12.33
C ILE A 80 17.85 2.52 12.24
N GLU A 81 19.11 2.71 12.64
CA GLU A 81 19.84 3.97 12.47
C GLU A 81 20.44 4.07 11.05
N PRO A 82 20.57 5.27 10.46
CA PRO A 82 21.09 5.48 9.11
C PRO A 82 22.56 5.09 8.91
#